data_AF-A0A3D2IUH1-F1
#
_entry.id   AF-A0A3D2IUH1-F1
#
_cell.length_a   1.000
_cell.length_b   1.000
_cell.length_c   1.000
_cell.angle_alpha   90.00
_cell.angle_beta   90.00
_cell.angle_gamma   90.00
#
_symmetry.space_group_name_H-M   'P 1'
#
loop_
_entity.id
_entity.type
_entity.pdbx_description
1 polymer ?
#
loop_
_entity_poly.entity_id
_entity_poly.type
_entity_poly.pdbx_seq_one_letter_code
_entity_poly.pdbx_strand_id
1 'polypeptide(L)'
;MLTFFILKNQEIFILSSDGIIEIPGIIILFVCLLRCVQYLLQSSAANTFKQIRAFWLAAVLVFFAVIRRELNYLPDLLVPTDFVLFSHSYDWWEDLVLTIVYVLIVGLLAYSWRYLWAILKKVPVSLYFSVAALALLEYMGENAIMIPEAFGVITEELSETAIYGIALIYLWRLNLDEYDCQAEGTSELHCQTASH
;
A
#
# COMPACT_ATOMS: atom_id res chain seq x y z
N MET A 1 35.13 -11.73 6.77
CA MET A 1 35.64 -10.49 6.14
C MET A 1 34.69 -10.00 5.04
N LEU A 2 34.21 -10.88 4.14
CA LEU A 2 33.16 -10.56 3.15
C LEU A 2 31.85 -10.07 3.78
N THR A 3 31.36 -10.72 4.84
CA THR A 3 30.11 -10.35 5.55
C THR A 3 30.17 -8.98 6.21
N PHE A 4 31.36 -8.58 6.68
CA PHE A 4 31.59 -7.26 7.28
C PHE A 4 31.69 -6.16 6.22
N PHE A 5 32.15 -6.49 5.01
CA PHE A 5 32.21 -5.57 3.89
C PHE A 5 30.83 -5.33 3.27
N ILE A 6 29.98 -6.37 3.21
CA ILE A 6 28.58 -6.26 2.78
C ILE A 6 27.77 -5.40 3.76
N LEU A 7 27.92 -5.62 5.08
CA LEU A 7 27.26 -4.77 6.08
C LEU A 7 27.73 -3.31 6.03
N LYS A 8 29.04 -3.08 5.81
CA LYS A 8 29.58 -1.71 5.71
C LYS A 8 29.16 -0.99 4.42
N ASN A 9 28.96 -1.70 3.31
CA ASN A 9 28.39 -1.13 2.10
C ASN A 9 26.88 -0.87 2.23
N GLN A 10 26.16 -1.68 3.00
CA GLN A 10 24.75 -1.42 3.32
C GLN A 10 24.58 -0.19 4.21
N GLU A 11 25.45 0.01 5.21
CA GLU A 11 25.42 1.25 6.00
C GLU A 11 25.67 2.49 5.14
N ILE A 12 26.53 2.39 4.11
CA ILE A 12 26.83 3.50 3.19
C ILE A 12 25.69 3.77 2.19
N PHE A 13 25.00 2.73 1.71
CA PHE A 13 23.84 2.89 0.82
C PHE A 13 22.62 3.45 1.57
N ILE A 14 22.41 3.04 2.83
CA ILE A 14 21.39 3.59 3.73
C ILE A 14 21.68 5.06 4.13
N LEU A 15 22.94 5.48 4.11
CA LEU A 15 23.39 6.86 4.39
C LEU A 15 23.50 7.74 3.12
N SER A 16 23.08 7.28 1.95
CA SER A 16 22.86 8.18 0.81
C SER A 16 21.76 9.19 1.18
N SER A 17 21.81 10.39 0.58
CA SER A 17 20.76 11.42 0.73
C SER A 17 19.36 10.87 0.39
N ASP A 18 19.30 9.82 -0.42
CA ASP A 18 18.08 9.16 -0.88
C ASP A 18 17.46 8.30 0.24
N GLY A 19 18.29 7.49 0.93
CA GLY A 19 17.82 6.61 2.01
C GLY A 19 17.23 7.35 3.22
N ILE A 20 17.67 8.57 3.52
CA ILE A 20 17.10 9.37 4.62
C ILE A 20 15.64 9.78 4.35
N ILE A 21 15.27 9.97 3.09
CA ILE A 21 13.94 10.44 2.69
C ILE A 21 13.00 9.26 2.40
N GLU A 22 13.54 8.16 1.88
CA GLU A 22 12.83 6.93 1.54
C GLU A 22 12.42 6.09 2.78
N ILE A 23 13.31 5.96 3.78
CA ILE A 23 13.06 5.14 4.99
C ILE A 23 11.77 5.50 5.72
N PRO A 24 11.45 6.79 5.98
CA PRO A 24 10.17 7.19 6.56
C PRO A 24 8.97 6.67 5.77
N GLY A 25 8.99 6.74 4.44
CA GLY A 25 7.93 6.25 3.56
C GLY A 25 7.71 4.74 3.73
N ILE A 26 8.80 3.97 3.70
CA ILE A 26 8.78 2.51 3.91
C ILE A 26 8.19 2.16 5.28
N ILE A 27 8.60 2.85 6.35
CA ILE A 27 8.07 2.62 7.71
C ILE A 27 6.55 2.85 7.74
N ILE A 28 6.09 3.94 7.13
CA ILE A 28 4.65 4.26 7.07
C ILE A 28 3.88 3.15 6.32
N LEU A 29 4.42 2.65 5.21
CA LEU A 29 3.81 1.54 4.46
C LEU A 29 3.67 0.27 5.30
N PHE A 30 4.70 -0.10 6.07
CA PHE A 30 4.60 -1.25 6.98
C PHE A 30 3.53 -1.04 8.07
N VAL A 31 3.42 0.17 8.61
CA VAL A 31 2.36 0.48 9.59
C VAL A 31 0.98 0.40 8.95
N CYS A 32 0.80 0.92 7.73
CA CYS A 32 -0.44 0.78 6.97
C CYS A 32 -0.80 -0.70 6.73
N LEU A 33 0.17 -1.51 6.29
CA LEU A 33 0.00 -2.95 6.10
C LEU A 33 -0.46 -3.64 7.39
N LEU A 34 0.22 -3.38 8.51
CA LEU A 34 -0.13 -3.93 9.81
C LEU A 34 -1.55 -3.54 10.21
N ARG A 35 -1.96 -2.30 9.95
CA ARG A 35 -3.32 -1.83 10.24
C ARG A 35 -4.38 -2.52 9.37
N CYS A 36 -4.11 -2.71 8.08
CA CYS A 36 -4.98 -3.49 7.19
C CYS A 36 -5.09 -4.96 7.62
N VAL A 37 -3.98 -5.58 8.05
CA VAL A 37 -3.99 -6.94 8.60
C VAL A 37 -4.82 -7.01 9.89
N GLN A 38 -4.70 -6.02 10.79
CA GLN A 38 -5.54 -5.94 11.98
C GLN A 38 -7.03 -5.89 11.62
N TYR A 39 -7.42 -5.04 10.66
CA TYR A 39 -8.82 -4.98 10.20
C TYR A 39 -9.29 -6.26 9.51
N LEU A 40 -8.41 -6.91 8.75
CA LEU A 40 -8.71 -8.22 8.17
C LEU A 40 -8.98 -9.28 9.25
N LEU A 41 -8.16 -9.34 10.30
CA LEU A 41 -8.33 -10.27 11.41
C LEU A 41 -9.59 -9.97 12.23
N GLN A 42 -9.86 -8.70 12.52
CA GLN A 42 -11.09 -8.27 13.23
C GLN A 42 -12.35 -8.68 12.46
N SER A 43 -12.37 -8.45 11.14
CA SER A 43 -13.49 -8.87 10.28
C SER A 43 -13.68 -10.40 10.21
N SER A 44 -12.61 -11.17 10.42
CA SER A 44 -12.70 -12.64 10.45
C SER A 44 -13.20 -13.18 11.79
N ALA A 45 -12.98 -12.46 12.89
CA ALA A 45 -13.39 -12.88 14.23
C ALA A 45 -14.85 -12.54 14.54
N ALA A 46 -15.38 -11.45 13.97
CA ALA A 46 -16.69 -10.89 14.32
C ALA A 46 -17.89 -11.44 13.50
N ASN A 47 -17.76 -12.58 12.79
CA ASN A 47 -18.80 -13.06 11.85
C ASN A 47 -19.24 -11.97 10.83
N THR A 48 -18.34 -11.04 10.52
CA THR A 48 -18.60 -9.93 9.60
C THR A 48 -18.78 -10.43 8.16
N PHE A 49 -19.57 -9.69 7.37
CA PHE A 49 -19.89 -10.00 5.97
C PHE A 49 -18.64 -10.34 5.13
N LYS A 50 -18.72 -11.40 4.31
CA LYS A 50 -17.65 -11.85 3.39
C LYS A 50 -17.07 -10.74 2.50
N GLN A 51 -17.88 -9.73 2.17
CA GLN A 51 -17.47 -8.58 1.36
C GLN A 51 -16.49 -7.66 2.08
N ILE A 52 -16.65 -7.45 3.39
CA ILE A 52 -15.75 -6.60 4.20
C ILE A 52 -14.39 -7.27 4.32
N ARG A 53 -14.38 -8.58 4.57
CA ARG A 53 -13.14 -9.37 4.58
C ARG A 53 -12.42 -9.33 3.23
N ALA A 54 -13.16 -9.44 2.12
CA ALA A 54 -12.58 -9.35 0.78
C ALA A 54 -11.95 -7.99 0.50
N PHE A 55 -12.58 -6.90 0.96
CA PHE A 55 -12.02 -5.55 0.88
C PHE A 55 -10.69 -5.44 1.64
N TRP A 56 -10.64 -5.91 2.89
CA TRP A 56 -9.41 -5.84 3.69
C TRP A 56 -8.30 -6.73 3.15
N LEU A 57 -8.65 -7.87 2.57
CA LEU A 57 -7.68 -8.71 1.86
C LEU A 57 -7.11 -7.98 0.63
N ALA A 58 -7.96 -7.31 -0.16
CA ALA A 58 -7.50 -6.46 -1.25
C ALA A 58 -6.56 -5.35 -0.75
N ALA A 59 -6.90 -4.67 0.35
CA ALA A 59 -6.05 -3.62 0.92
C ALA A 59 -4.68 -4.16 1.35
N VAL A 60 -4.63 -5.34 1.99
CA VAL A 60 -3.37 -6.01 2.35
C VAL A 60 -2.53 -6.32 1.10
N LEU A 61 -3.15 -6.83 0.03
CA LEU A 61 -2.46 -7.13 -1.22
C LEU A 61 -1.95 -5.85 -1.92
N VAL A 62 -2.70 -4.74 -1.86
CA VAL A 62 -2.25 -3.43 -2.37
C VAL A 62 -1.00 -2.99 -1.65
N PHE A 63 -0.99 -2.97 -0.31
CA PHE A 63 0.19 -2.55 0.44
C PHE A 63 1.38 -3.50 0.23
N PHE A 64 1.14 -4.80 0.06
CA PHE A 64 2.19 -5.74 -0.32
C PHE A 64 2.80 -5.41 -1.69
N ALA A 65 1.97 -5.08 -2.69
CA ALA A 65 2.44 -4.71 -4.02
C ALA A 65 3.25 -3.39 -4.00
N VAL A 66 2.79 -2.39 -3.24
CA VAL A 66 3.51 -1.12 -3.07
C VAL A 66 4.84 -1.35 -2.34
N ILE A 67 4.86 -2.10 -1.23
CA ILE A 67 6.12 -2.42 -0.53
C ILE A 67 7.10 -3.16 -1.44
N ARG A 68 6.63 -4.06 -2.30
CA ARG A 68 7.52 -4.69 -3.30
C ARG A 68 8.08 -3.66 -4.27
N ARG A 69 7.28 -2.69 -4.72
CA ARG A 69 7.73 -1.61 -5.62
C ARG A 69 8.84 -0.79 -4.97
N GLU A 70 8.66 -0.39 -3.71
CA GLU A 70 9.67 0.37 -2.95
C GLU A 70 10.94 -0.46 -2.71
N LEU A 71 10.80 -1.77 -2.49
CA LEU A 71 11.93 -2.67 -2.27
C LEU A 71 12.43 -3.33 -3.56
N ASN A 72 12.34 -2.64 -4.71
CA ASN A 72 12.71 -3.19 -6.03
C ASN A 72 14.19 -3.58 -6.15
N TYR A 73 15.06 -3.04 -5.29
CA TYR A 73 16.50 -3.36 -5.22
C TYR A 73 16.79 -4.66 -4.44
N LEU A 74 15.81 -5.18 -3.69
CA LEU A 74 15.97 -6.34 -2.82
C LEU A 74 16.20 -7.66 -3.59
N PRO A 75 15.55 -7.91 -4.73
CA PRO A 75 15.88 -9.04 -5.59
C PRO A 75 17.32 -9.03 -6.09
N ASP A 76 17.87 -7.87 -6.49
CA ASP A 76 19.26 -7.76 -6.96
C ASP A 76 20.29 -8.18 -5.89
N LEU A 77 19.92 -8.07 -4.61
CA LEU A 77 20.75 -8.49 -3.48
C LEU A 77 20.67 -10.00 -3.20
N LEU A 78 19.54 -10.64 -3.51
CA LEU A 78 19.22 -12.00 -3.05
C LEU A 78 19.20 -13.04 -4.16
N VAL A 79 18.95 -12.61 -5.40
CA VAL A 79 18.77 -13.49 -6.55
C VAL A 79 19.98 -13.36 -7.47
N PRO A 80 20.65 -14.48 -7.82
CA PRO A 80 21.72 -14.46 -8.80
C PRO A 80 21.24 -13.88 -10.13
N THR A 81 22.05 -13.03 -10.76
CA THR A 81 21.72 -12.37 -12.03
C THR A 81 21.53 -13.35 -13.20
N ASP A 82 22.04 -14.57 -13.08
CA ASP A 82 21.91 -15.67 -14.03
C ASP A 82 20.77 -16.64 -13.67
N PHE A 83 19.90 -16.28 -12.72
CA PHE A 83 18.76 -17.09 -12.35
C PHE A 83 17.80 -17.30 -13.54
N VAL A 84 17.63 -18.56 -13.91
CA VAL A 84 16.68 -18.99 -14.94
C VAL A 84 15.89 -20.17 -14.40
N LEU A 85 14.56 -20.05 -14.44
CA LEU A 85 13.63 -21.11 -14.08
C LEU A 85 12.64 -21.32 -15.23
N PHE A 86 12.52 -22.56 -15.71
CA PHE A 86 11.69 -22.90 -16.88
C PHE A 86 11.96 -22.03 -18.12
N SER A 87 13.24 -21.73 -18.40
CA SER A 87 13.67 -20.88 -19.52
C SER A 87 13.22 -19.40 -19.44
N HIS A 88 12.76 -18.96 -18.27
CA HIS A 88 12.40 -17.57 -18.00
C HIS A 88 13.31 -16.98 -16.91
N SER A 89 13.62 -15.68 -17.06
CA SER A 89 14.38 -14.91 -16.07
C SER A 89 13.58 -14.72 -14.78
N TYR A 90 14.26 -14.28 -13.73
CA TYR A 90 13.59 -13.85 -12.49
C TYR A 90 12.54 -12.76 -12.76
N ASP A 91 12.89 -11.72 -13.52
CA ASP A 91 12.00 -10.59 -13.83
C ASP A 91 10.68 -11.05 -14.47
N TRP A 92 10.75 -12.05 -15.36
CA TRP A 92 9.56 -12.60 -16.00
C TRP A 92 8.62 -13.28 -14.98
N TRP A 93 9.18 -14.05 -14.05
CA TRP A 93 8.40 -14.69 -12.98
C TRP A 93 7.82 -13.67 -12.02
N GLU A 94 8.60 -12.63 -11.70
CA GLU A 94 8.18 -11.56 -10.84
C GLU A 94 7.00 -10.78 -11.45
N ASP A 95 7.10 -10.39 -12.71
CA ASP A 95 6.03 -9.73 -13.46
C ASP A 95 4.76 -10.59 -13.52
N LEU A 96 4.91 -11.91 -13.73
CA LEU A 96 3.78 -12.84 -13.72
C LEU A 96 3.09 -12.88 -12.36
N VAL A 97 3.85 -13.02 -11.28
CA VAL A 97 3.30 -13.06 -9.91
C VAL A 97 2.62 -11.75 -9.56
N LEU A 98 3.24 -10.61 -9.87
CA LEU A 98 2.65 -9.28 -9.65
C LEU A 98 1.37 -9.09 -10.45
N THR A 99 1.35 -9.54 -11.70
CA THR A 99 0.13 -9.52 -12.54
C THR A 99 -1.01 -10.30 -11.88
N ILE A 100 -0.75 -11.49 -11.36
CA ILE A 100 -1.75 -12.29 -10.64
C ILE A 100 -2.24 -11.53 -9.39
N VAL A 101 -1.32 -10.93 -8.62
CA VAL A 101 -1.67 -10.11 -7.44
C VAL A 101 -2.56 -8.93 -7.83
N TYR A 102 -2.25 -8.20 -8.90
CA TYR A 102 -3.09 -7.10 -9.38
C TYR A 102 -4.48 -7.55 -9.82
N VAL A 103 -4.58 -8.67 -10.53
CA VAL A 103 -5.88 -9.25 -10.91
C VAL A 103 -6.70 -9.62 -9.66
N LEU A 104 -6.06 -10.20 -8.64
CA LEU A 104 -6.71 -10.51 -7.37
C LEU A 104 -7.19 -9.25 -6.64
N ILE A 105 -6.37 -8.20 -6.58
CA ILE A 105 -6.75 -6.90 -6.00
C ILE A 105 -8.00 -6.37 -6.69
N VAL A 106 -8.00 -6.27 -8.01
CA VAL A 106 -9.14 -5.75 -8.79
C VAL A 106 -10.38 -6.62 -8.58
N GLY A 107 -10.24 -7.95 -8.63
CA GLY A 107 -11.34 -8.87 -8.41
C GLY A 107 -11.97 -8.76 -7.02
N LEU A 108 -11.15 -8.65 -5.97
CA LEU A 108 -11.59 -8.47 -4.59
C LEU A 108 -12.25 -7.11 -4.36
N LEU A 109 -11.71 -6.03 -4.94
CA LEU A 109 -12.31 -4.70 -4.89
C LEU A 109 -13.64 -4.63 -5.65
N ALA A 110 -13.74 -5.28 -6.81
CA ALA A 110 -14.99 -5.40 -7.56
C ALA A 110 -16.04 -6.19 -6.78
N TYR A 111 -15.64 -7.30 -6.15
CA TYR A 111 -16.53 -8.10 -5.30
C TYR A 111 -17.02 -7.33 -4.06
N SER A 112 -16.16 -6.48 -3.49
CA SER A 112 -16.44 -5.66 -2.31
C SER A 112 -16.88 -4.22 -2.64
N TRP A 113 -17.26 -3.95 -3.90
CA TRP A 113 -17.53 -2.62 -4.42
C TRP A 113 -18.47 -1.78 -3.56
N ARG A 114 -19.55 -2.36 -3.02
CA ARG A 114 -20.50 -1.62 -2.16
C ARG A 114 -19.84 -1.08 -0.90
N TYR A 115 -18.96 -1.88 -0.27
CA TYR A 115 -18.21 -1.47 0.91
C TYR A 115 -17.14 -0.43 0.54
N LEU A 116 -16.44 -0.63 -0.58
CA LEU A 116 -15.52 0.36 -1.13
C LEU A 116 -16.22 1.73 -1.33
N TRP A 117 -17.41 1.75 -1.93
CA TRP A 117 -18.18 3.00 -2.09
C TRP A 117 -18.61 3.64 -0.78
N ALA A 118 -18.96 2.84 0.23
CA ALA A 118 -19.34 3.36 1.54
C ALA A 118 -18.14 4.09 2.20
N ILE A 119 -16.93 3.53 2.08
CA ILE A 119 -15.70 4.17 2.55
C ILE A 119 -15.41 5.43 1.74
N LEU A 120 -15.40 5.35 0.41
CA LEU A 120 -15.06 6.47 -0.46
C LEU A 120 -15.99 7.67 -0.26
N LYS A 121 -17.30 7.45 -0.08
CA LYS A 121 -18.26 8.55 0.13
C LYS A 121 -18.03 9.36 1.40
N LYS A 122 -17.33 8.81 2.40
CA LYS A 122 -17.03 9.50 3.66
C LYS A 122 -15.76 10.36 3.57
N VAL A 123 -14.99 10.24 2.48
CA VAL A 123 -13.76 11.02 2.27
C VAL A 123 -14.11 12.36 1.60
N PRO A 124 -13.61 13.50 2.12
CA PRO A 124 -13.84 14.81 1.50
C PRO A 124 -13.23 14.87 0.09
N VAL A 125 -13.98 15.47 -0.84
CA VAL A 125 -13.61 15.58 -2.26
C VAL A 125 -12.23 16.25 -2.45
N SER A 126 -11.88 17.22 -1.59
CA SER A 126 -10.58 17.89 -1.63
C SER A 126 -9.40 16.94 -1.49
N LEU A 127 -9.54 15.85 -0.71
CA LEU A 127 -8.48 14.88 -0.52
C LEU A 127 -8.15 14.13 -1.82
N TYR A 128 -9.16 13.82 -2.64
CA TYR A 128 -8.95 13.17 -3.93
C TYR A 128 -8.12 14.06 -4.86
N PHE A 129 -8.43 15.34 -4.90
CA PHE A 129 -7.64 16.31 -5.67
C PHE A 129 -6.21 16.44 -5.13
N SER A 130 -6.04 16.47 -3.80
CA SER A 130 -4.71 16.53 -3.18
C SER A 130 -3.87 15.29 -3.50
N VAL A 131 -4.43 14.08 -3.35
CA VAL A 131 -3.72 12.83 -3.65
C VAL A 131 -3.40 12.73 -5.15
N ALA A 132 -4.32 13.13 -6.03
CA ALA A 132 -4.05 13.16 -7.47
C ALA A 132 -2.94 14.16 -7.84
N ALA A 133 -2.90 15.32 -7.20
CA ALA A 133 -1.84 16.30 -7.40
C ALA A 133 -0.48 15.78 -6.88
N LEU A 134 -0.46 15.11 -5.73
CA LEU A 134 0.75 14.47 -5.20
C LEU A 134 1.26 13.36 -6.13
N ALA A 135 0.38 12.49 -6.63
CA ALA A 135 0.76 11.42 -7.56
C ALA A 135 1.29 12.00 -8.90
N LEU A 136 0.77 13.14 -9.34
CA LEU A 136 1.30 13.83 -10.51
C LEU A 136 2.69 14.42 -10.22
N LEU A 137 2.89 15.00 -9.03
CA LEU A 137 4.19 15.54 -8.61
C LEU A 137 5.25 14.44 -8.45
N GLU A 138 4.87 13.29 -7.90
CA GLU A 138 5.69 12.07 -7.85
C GLU A 138 6.15 11.68 -9.25
N TYR A 139 5.21 11.47 -10.17
CA TYR A 139 5.51 11.09 -11.55
C TYR A 139 6.39 12.12 -12.28
N MET A 140 6.13 13.41 -12.08
CA MET A 140 6.95 14.49 -12.66
C MET A 140 8.36 14.53 -12.06
N GLY A 141 8.50 14.24 -10.76
CA GLY A 141 9.78 14.14 -10.07
C GLY A 141 10.63 12.99 -10.60
N GLU A 142 10.07 11.78 -10.62
CA GLU A 142 10.72 10.55 -11.10
C GLU A 142 11.21 10.69 -12.55
N ASN A 143 10.37 11.29 -13.40
CA ASN A 143 10.67 11.41 -14.84
C ASN A 143 11.40 12.73 -15.20
N ALA A 144 11.83 13.52 -14.21
CA ALA A 144 12.46 14.83 -14.39
C ALA A 144 11.69 15.77 -15.33
N ILE A 145 10.35 15.69 -15.31
CA ILE A 145 9.46 16.51 -16.12
C ILE A 145 9.26 17.86 -15.42
N MET A 146 9.83 18.92 -15.99
CA MET A 146 9.78 20.29 -15.45
C MET A 146 10.47 20.49 -14.07
N ILE A 147 11.06 19.45 -13.50
CA ILE A 147 11.82 19.48 -12.24
C ILE A 147 13.25 19.02 -12.54
N PRO A 148 14.30 19.76 -12.12
CA PRO A 148 15.68 19.30 -12.29
C PRO A 148 15.91 17.98 -11.57
N GLU A 149 16.68 17.07 -12.18
CA GLU A 149 16.94 15.71 -11.67
C GLU A 149 17.34 15.67 -10.18
N ALA A 150 18.22 16.59 -9.74
CA ALA A 150 18.64 16.70 -8.34
C ALA A 150 17.50 17.01 -7.35
N PHE A 151 16.42 17.64 -7.81
CA PHE A 151 15.20 17.89 -7.03
C PHE A 151 14.07 16.92 -7.36
N GLY A 152 14.18 16.17 -8.47
CA GLY A 152 13.21 15.18 -8.92
C GLY A 152 13.05 14.07 -7.90
N VAL A 153 14.17 13.44 -7.52
CA VAL A 153 14.23 12.38 -6.49
C VAL A 153 13.61 12.86 -5.17
N ILE A 154 13.98 14.06 -4.70
CA ILE A 154 13.42 14.62 -3.45
C ILE A 154 11.90 14.83 -3.57
N THR A 155 11.43 15.28 -4.73
CA THR A 155 10.01 15.57 -4.95
C THR A 155 9.19 14.29 -5.03
N GLU A 156 9.72 13.27 -5.68
CA GLU A 156 9.16 11.91 -5.75
C GLU A 156 8.96 11.37 -4.34
N GLU A 157 10.05 11.19 -3.61
CA GLU A 157 10.07 10.58 -2.28
C GLU A 157 9.19 11.30 -1.25
N LEU A 158 9.17 12.65 -1.29
CA LEU A 158 8.30 13.44 -0.42
C LEU A 158 6.82 13.33 -0.78
N SER A 159 6.51 13.27 -2.08
CA SER A 159 5.13 13.15 -2.55
C SER A 159 4.57 11.77 -2.20
N GLU A 160 5.36 10.72 -2.42
CA GLU A 160 5.05 9.35 -2.00
C GLU A 160 4.81 9.25 -0.49
N THR A 161 5.78 9.73 0.30
CA THR A 161 5.70 9.73 1.76
C THR A 161 4.45 10.47 2.25
N ALA A 162 4.08 11.58 1.60
CA ALA A 162 2.86 12.31 1.91
C ALA A 162 1.59 11.50 1.60
N ILE A 163 1.54 10.81 0.45
CA ILE A 163 0.43 9.91 0.07
C ILE A 163 0.28 8.80 1.12
N TYR A 164 1.37 8.16 1.52
CA TYR A 164 1.36 7.10 2.53
C TYR A 164 0.93 7.63 3.90
N GLY A 165 1.39 8.83 4.28
CA GLY A 165 0.97 9.50 5.50
C GLY A 165 -0.53 9.80 5.53
N ILE A 166 -1.09 10.27 4.41
CA ILE A 166 -2.54 10.44 4.25
C ILE A 166 -3.26 9.10 4.41
N ALA A 167 -2.80 8.05 3.73
CA ALA A 167 -3.38 6.72 3.83
C ALA A 167 -3.38 6.21 5.29
N LEU A 168 -2.27 6.38 6.00
CA LEU A 168 -2.15 5.99 7.41
C LEU A 168 -3.14 6.75 8.29
N ILE A 169 -3.26 8.08 8.14
CA ILE A 169 -4.21 8.89 8.92
C ILE A 169 -5.64 8.39 8.72
N TYR A 170 -6.03 8.08 7.48
CA TYR A 170 -7.37 7.57 7.18
C TYR A 170 -7.59 6.16 7.71
N LEU A 171 -6.62 5.28 7.56
CA LEU A 171 -6.66 3.94 8.18
C LEU A 171 -6.78 4.05 9.70
N TRP A 172 -6.10 5.01 10.34
CA TRP A 172 -6.13 5.17 11.78
C TRP A 172 -7.46 5.71 12.31
N ARG A 173 -8.10 6.60 11.55
CA ARG A 173 -9.41 7.19 11.87
C ARG A 173 -10.58 6.26 11.56
N LEU A 174 -10.37 5.20 10.78
CA LEU A 174 -11.45 4.33 10.36
C LEU A 174 -11.97 3.48 11.53
N ASN A 175 -13.27 3.59 11.78
CA ASN A 175 -13.99 2.69 12.68
C ASN A 175 -14.81 1.68 11.86
N LEU A 176 -14.55 0.38 12.05
CA LEU A 176 -15.23 -0.69 11.31
C LEU A 176 -16.72 -0.79 11.65
N ASP A 177 -17.08 -0.51 12.91
CA ASP A 177 -18.45 -0.67 13.42
C ASP A 177 -19.46 0.21 12.66
N GLU A 178 -19.02 1.35 12.13
CA GLU A 178 -19.85 2.25 11.34
C GLU A 178 -20.29 1.68 9.99
N TYR A 179 -19.66 0.60 9.53
CA TYR A 179 -19.89 0.03 8.21
C TYR A 179 -20.51 -1.37 8.25
N ASP A 180 -20.57 -2.00 9.43
CA ASP A 180 -21.24 -3.30 9.62
C ASP A 180 -22.77 -3.17 9.48
N CYS A 181 -23.36 -2.04 9.90
CA CYS A 181 -24.81 -1.83 9.87
C CYS A 181 -25.39 -1.37 8.51
N GLN A 182 -24.58 -0.94 7.55
CA GLN A 182 -25.08 -0.49 6.23
C GLN A 182 -25.31 -1.63 5.23
N ALA A 183 -24.84 -2.85 5.52
CA ALA A 183 -25.11 -4.03 4.71
C ALA A 183 -26.50 -4.64 4.99
N GLU A 184 -27.14 -4.29 6.11
CA GLU A 184 -28.52 -4.64 6.43
C GLU A 184 -29.49 -3.64 5.79
N GLY A 185 -29.83 -3.88 4.52
CA GLY A 185 -31.17 -3.53 4.08
C GLY A 185 -32.14 -4.37 4.91
N THR A 186 -32.92 -3.73 5.79
CA THR A 186 -34.03 -4.29 6.61
C THR A 186 -33.69 -4.89 7.99
N SER A 187 -33.27 -4.06 8.95
CA SER A 187 -33.86 -4.00 10.32
C SER A 187 -33.14 -2.95 11.19
N GLU A 188 -33.66 -1.72 11.20
CA GLU A 188 -33.14 -0.59 12.00
C GLU A 188 -33.16 -0.81 13.53
N LEU A 189 -33.69 -1.93 14.02
CA LEU A 189 -33.91 -2.17 15.45
C LEU A 189 -32.70 -2.77 16.18
N HIS A 190 -31.69 -3.32 15.48
CA HIS A 190 -30.57 -4.03 16.15
C HIS A 190 -29.29 -3.19 16.28
N CYS A 191 -29.11 -2.14 15.48
CA CYS A 191 -27.88 -1.34 15.50
C CYS A 191 -27.90 -0.20 16.55
N GLN A 192 -29.06 0.14 17.14
CA GLN A 192 -29.18 1.23 18.13
C GLN A 192 -28.65 0.90 19.53
N THR A 193 -28.33 -0.36 19.84
CA THR A 193 -27.87 -0.76 21.19
C THR A 193 -26.36 -0.85 21.34
N ALA A 194 -25.57 -0.61 20.29
CA ALA A 194 -24.10 -0.66 20.35
C ALA A 194 -23.42 0.69 20.59
N SER A 195 -24.17 1.80 20.64
CA SER A 195 -23.63 3.16 20.82
C SER A 195 -24.07 3.83 22.13
N HIS A 196 -23.91 3.15 23.26
CA HIS A 196 -23.97 3.77 24.58
C HIS A 196 -22.80 3.34 25.45
#